data_AF-A0A973G3H8-F1
#
_entry.id   AF-A0A973G3H8-F1
#
_cell.length_a   1.000
_cell.length_b   1.000
_cell.length_c   1.000
_cell.angle_alpha   90.00
_cell.angle_beta   90.00
_cell.angle_gamma   90.00
#
_symmetry.space_group_name_H-M   'P 1'
#
loop_
_entity.id
_entity.type
_entity.pdbx_description
1 polymer ?
#
loop_
_entity_poly.entity_id
_entity_poly.type
_entity_poly.pdbx_seq_one_letter_code
_entity_poly.pdbx_strand_id
1 'polypeptide(L)'
;MKKFKVNKSYKEINEKIKQGKAVVVTAEEMIHIAEKHGHVEAAKKIDVVTTGTFAPMCSSGAFLNFGHTSPKIKASKIWLNDVSAYGGIAAVDCYIGATEVVEGDPLNSVYPGEFNYGGGHVIEDLVAGNVIRLRAEGYGTDCYPARKYEKNITINDLRDAILFNPRNAYQNYSCAVNMSDKTIYTYMGVLRPRMANANFSTSGQLSPLFNDPYYLTIGIGTRIFLGGAHGYVAWQGTQHNPNVARGKNDVPKEGAGTIATIGNLKEMSPTWLVGASMLGYGVSLYVGIGIPIPVLNEEMARYTSVKDEDIYTQVYDYSMNYPKGGALKSLGEVSYKELFSGEITLNGHTITTAPLSSYYKAREIAHILKDWIERGDFLLGEPQQHLPSIAK
;
A
#
# COMPACT_ATOMS: atom_id res chain seq x y z
N MET A 1 -27.01 -10.96 17.94
CA MET A 1 -26.59 -10.60 16.56
C MET A 1 -27.57 -9.58 16.00
N LYS A 2 -27.09 -8.51 15.35
CA LYS A 2 -27.99 -7.58 14.64
C LYS A 2 -28.73 -8.36 13.54
N LYS A 3 -30.03 -8.14 13.42
CA LYS A 3 -30.85 -8.76 12.38
C LYS A 3 -30.79 -7.89 11.12
N PHE A 4 -30.01 -8.29 10.13
CA PHE A 4 -29.91 -7.60 8.85
C PHE A 4 -31.09 -7.94 7.94
N LYS A 5 -31.55 -6.98 7.14
CA LYS A 5 -32.58 -7.15 6.11
C LYS A 5 -32.03 -7.87 4.88
N VAL A 6 -30.74 -7.71 4.58
CA VAL A 6 -30.03 -8.39 3.49
C VAL A 6 -28.94 -9.26 4.11
N ASN A 7 -28.85 -10.52 3.66
CA ASN A 7 -27.79 -11.43 4.05
C ASN A 7 -27.33 -12.17 2.78
N LYS A 8 -26.13 -11.86 2.31
CA LYS A 8 -25.43 -12.58 1.23
C LYS A 8 -24.21 -13.28 1.81
N SER A 9 -23.76 -14.32 1.14
CA SER A 9 -22.52 -15.04 1.43
C SER A 9 -21.49 -14.86 0.31
N TYR A 10 -20.22 -15.08 0.63
CA TYR A 10 -19.14 -15.17 -0.36
C TYR A 10 -19.45 -16.19 -1.45
N LYS A 11 -20.00 -17.35 -1.07
CA LYS A 11 -20.37 -18.42 -2.00
C LYS A 11 -21.41 -17.96 -3.01
N GLU A 12 -22.47 -17.29 -2.56
CA GLU A 12 -23.52 -16.77 -3.44
C GLU A 12 -22.98 -15.71 -4.40
N ILE A 13 -22.14 -14.79 -3.91
CA ILE A 13 -21.54 -13.74 -4.75
C ILE A 13 -20.58 -14.35 -5.77
N ASN A 14 -19.71 -15.28 -5.37
CA ASN A 14 -18.80 -15.97 -6.27
C ASN A 14 -19.53 -16.82 -7.32
N GLU A 15 -20.68 -17.40 -6.98
CA GLU A 15 -21.52 -18.10 -7.95
C GLU A 15 -22.10 -17.13 -8.99
N LYS A 16 -22.55 -15.95 -8.57
CA LYS A 16 -22.97 -14.89 -9.51
C LYS A 16 -21.83 -14.42 -10.41
N ILE A 17 -20.61 -14.28 -9.87
CA ILE A 17 -19.43 -13.88 -10.64
C ILE A 17 -19.16 -14.92 -11.75
N LYS A 18 -19.14 -16.21 -11.40
CA LYS A 18 -18.96 -17.30 -12.38
C LYS A 18 -20.03 -17.33 -13.47
N GLN A 19 -21.24 -16.89 -13.14
CA GLN A 19 -22.35 -16.81 -14.08
C GLN A 19 -22.39 -15.50 -14.89
N GLY A 20 -21.48 -14.55 -14.65
CA GLY A 20 -21.50 -13.22 -15.27
C GLY A 20 -22.70 -12.36 -14.85
N LYS A 21 -23.24 -12.58 -13.64
CA LYS A 21 -24.45 -11.93 -13.11
C LYS A 21 -24.20 -11.04 -11.90
N ALA A 22 -22.98 -11.00 -11.39
CA ALA A 22 -22.65 -10.18 -10.24
C ALA A 22 -22.72 -8.70 -10.62
N VAL A 23 -23.33 -7.88 -9.77
CA VAL A 23 -23.33 -6.43 -9.94
C VAL A 23 -22.14 -5.85 -9.18
N VAL A 24 -21.15 -5.35 -9.92
CA VAL A 24 -19.92 -4.79 -9.39
C VAL A 24 -19.90 -3.29 -9.64
N VAL A 25 -19.51 -2.52 -8.63
CA VAL A 25 -19.38 -1.06 -8.73
C VAL A 25 -18.07 -0.60 -8.09
N THR A 26 -17.61 0.61 -8.41
CA THR A 26 -16.52 1.25 -7.67
C THR A 26 -17.05 1.90 -6.38
N ALA A 27 -16.16 2.22 -5.43
CA ALA A 27 -16.58 2.95 -4.23
C ALA A 27 -17.20 4.32 -4.56
N GLU A 28 -16.73 5.01 -5.61
CA GLU A 28 -17.32 6.27 -6.09
C GLU A 28 -18.77 6.06 -6.60
N GLU A 29 -19.01 5.01 -7.38
CA GLU A 29 -20.36 4.66 -7.86
C GLU A 29 -21.29 4.26 -6.70
N MET A 30 -20.76 3.54 -5.70
CA MET A 30 -21.52 3.09 -4.53
C MET A 30 -22.10 4.24 -3.70
N ILE A 31 -21.36 5.35 -3.55
CA ILE A 31 -21.82 6.56 -2.85
C ILE A 31 -23.14 7.05 -3.47
N HIS A 32 -23.17 7.25 -4.79
CA HIS A 32 -24.37 7.75 -5.48
C HIS A 32 -25.54 6.78 -5.41
N ILE A 33 -25.28 5.47 -5.48
CA ILE A 33 -26.31 4.43 -5.36
C ILE A 33 -26.93 4.45 -3.96
N ALA A 34 -26.10 4.54 -2.92
CA ALA A 34 -26.55 4.60 -1.53
C ALA A 34 -27.35 5.87 -1.23
N GLU A 35 -26.93 7.04 -1.74
CA GLU A 35 -27.67 8.30 -1.61
C GLU A 35 -29.05 8.23 -2.26
N LYS A 36 -29.14 7.66 -3.46
CA LYS A 36 -30.38 7.63 -4.25
C LYS A 36 -31.37 6.57 -3.75
N HIS A 37 -30.89 5.43 -3.27
CA HIS A 37 -31.73 4.25 -2.99
C HIS A 37 -31.72 3.81 -1.52
N GLY A 38 -30.80 4.32 -0.71
CA GLY A 38 -30.56 3.87 0.66
C GLY A 38 -29.76 2.57 0.74
N HIS A 39 -29.12 2.33 1.89
CA HIS A 39 -28.18 1.22 2.08
C HIS A 39 -28.82 -0.17 1.95
N VAL A 40 -30.11 -0.33 2.30
CA VAL A 40 -30.80 -1.63 2.19
C VAL A 40 -31.00 -2.02 0.73
N GLU A 41 -31.48 -1.09 -0.11
CA GLU A 41 -31.69 -1.37 -1.53
C GLU A 41 -30.36 -1.47 -2.28
N ALA A 42 -29.36 -0.67 -1.90
CA ALA A 42 -28.00 -0.82 -2.41
C ALA A 42 -27.44 -2.22 -2.11
N ALA A 43 -27.58 -2.71 -0.87
CA ALA A 43 -27.13 -4.05 -0.49
C ALA A 43 -27.86 -5.18 -1.22
N LYS A 44 -29.15 -5.02 -1.55
CA LYS A 44 -29.86 -6.01 -2.37
C LYS A 44 -29.25 -6.10 -3.77
N LYS A 45 -29.03 -4.94 -4.42
CA LYS A 45 -28.62 -4.84 -5.82
C LYS A 45 -27.14 -5.13 -6.04
N ILE A 46 -26.27 -4.54 -5.22
CA ILE A 46 -24.82 -4.56 -5.41
C ILE A 46 -24.23 -5.78 -4.72
N ASP A 47 -23.36 -6.51 -5.42
CA ASP A 47 -22.69 -7.69 -4.90
C ASP A 47 -21.27 -7.37 -4.43
N VAL A 48 -20.55 -6.50 -5.16
CA VAL A 48 -19.15 -6.14 -4.86
C VAL A 48 -18.89 -4.65 -5.07
N VAL A 49 -18.15 -4.04 -4.15
CA VAL A 49 -17.58 -2.71 -4.30
C VAL A 49 -16.07 -2.81 -4.46
N THR A 50 -15.53 -2.20 -5.51
CA THR A 50 -14.10 -2.20 -5.81
C THR A 50 -13.43 -0.92 -5.30
N THR A 51 -12.25 -1.09 -4.73
CA THR A 51 -11.45 -0.04 -4.09
C THR A 51 -10.03 -0.07 -4.64
N GLY A 52 -9.29 1.02 -4.45
CA GLY A 52 -7.94 1.16 -4.99
C GLY A 52 -7.09 2.18 -4.25
N THR A 53 -5.78 1.96 -4.23
CA THR A 53 -4.79 2.92 -3.76
C THR A 53 -3.49 2.74 -4.52
N PHE A 54 -2.80 3.85 -4.77
CA PHE A 54 -1.46 3.89 -5.36
C PHE A 54 -0.66 4.98 -4.69
N ALA A 55 0.30 4.60 -3.86
CA ALA A 55 1.01 5.50 -2.96
C ALA A 55 2.43 4.97 -2.68
N PRO A 56 3.36 5.81 -2.20
CA PRO A 56 4.67 5.32 -1.78
C PRO A 56 4.52 4.45 -0.53
N MET A 57 4.91 3.18 -0.62
CA MET A 57 4.82 2.20 0.45
C MET A 57 6.21 1.66 0.76
N CYS A 58 6.96 2.42 1.57
CA CYS A 58 8.35 2.11 1.91
C CYS A 58 8.53 0.73 2.57
N SER A 59 7.52 0.24 3.29
CA SER A 59 7.53 -1.08 3.92
C SER A 59 7.15 -2.19 2.92
N SER A 60 7.89 -2.24 1.83
CA SER A 60 7.77 -3.20 0.74
C SER A 60 9.13 -3.84 0.45
N GLY A 61 9.11 -5.01 -0.16
CA GLY A 61 10.33 -5.73 -0.53
C GLY A 61 10.02 -7.06 -1.20
N ALA A 62 11.08 -7.74 -1.63
CA ALA A 62 10.94 -8.99 -2.35
C ALA A 62 11.87 -10.07 -1.81
N PHE A 63 11.32 -11.26 -1.59
CA PHE A 63 12.10 -12.49 -1.45
C PHE A 63 12.44 -13.02 -2.85
N LEU A 64 13.72 -13.26 -3.10
CA LEU A 64 14.22 -13.70 -4.40
C LEU A 64 15.06 -14.96 -4.22
N ASN A 65 14.89 -15.93 -5.11
CA ASN A 65 15.78 -17.08 -5.24
C ASN A 65 16.47 -17.02 -6.61
N PHE A 66 17.78 -16.82 -6.63
CA PHE A 66 18.54 -16.67 -7.88
C PHE A 66 19.08 -17.99 -8.45
N GLY A 67 18.76 -19.12 -7.80
CA GLY A 67 19.21 -20.44 -8.19
C GLY A 67 20.68 -20.72 -7.86
N HIS A 68 21.03 -22.00 -7.78
CA HIS A 68 22.41 -22.40 -7.52
C HIS A 68 23.32 -22.20 -8.73
N THR A 69 24.53 -21.76 -8.42
CA THR A 69 25.67 -21.64 -9.33
C THR A 69 26.37 -22.99 -9.51
N SER A 70 27.30 -23.08 -10.46
CA SER A 70 28.22 -24.22 -10.60
C SER A 70 29.65 -23.69 -10.69
N PRO A 71 30.52 -23.92 -9.68
CA PRO A 71 30.27 -24.61 -8.41
C PRO A 71 29.23 -23.88 -7.53
N LYS A 72 28.56 -24.61 -6.61
CA LYS A 72 27.49 -24.05 -5.75
C LYS A 72 28.04 -23.01 -4.76
N ILE A 73 27.25 -21.97 -4.51
CA ILE A 73 27.50 -20.92 -3.51
C ILE A 73 26.49 -20.98 -2.36
N LYS A 74 26.95 -20.65 -1.16
CA LYS A 74 26.14 -20.25 0.00
C LYS A 74 26.38 -18.76 0.22
N ALA A 75 25.54 -17.94 -0.40
CA ALA A 75 25.70 -16.51 -0.41
C ALA A 75 25.34 -15.91 0.95
N SER A 76 26.31 -15.22 1.55
CA SER A 76 26.15 -14.47 2.79
C SER A 76 25.99 -12.97 2.56
N LYS A 77 26.49 -12.45 1.44
CA LYS A 77 26.30 -11.06 1.01
C LYS A 77 25.89 -11.06 -0.45
N ILE A 78 24.87 -10.29 -0.79
CA ILE A 78 24.26 -10.27 -2.12
C ILE A 78 23.98 -8.82 -2.48
N TRP A 79 24.19 -8.48 -3.74
CA TRP A 79 23.85 -7.17 -4.30
C TRP A 79 23.13 -7.35 -5.64
N LEU A 80 22.19 -6.45 -5.91
CA LEU A 80 21.44 -6.33 -7.14
C LEU A 80 21.61 -4.88 -7.65
N ASN A 81 22.34 -4.68 -8.74
CA ASN A 81 22.76 -3.34 -9.19
C ASN A 81 23.42 -2.52 -8.06
N ASP A 82 24.31 -3.19 -7.32
CA ASP A 82 25.02 -2.63 -6.15
C ASP A 82 24.11 -2.17 -4.99
N VAL A 83 22.82 -2.48 -5.03
CA VAL A 83 21.91 -2.38 -3.87
C VAL A 83 22.01 -3.65 -3.06
N SER A 84 22.27 -3.53 -1.75
CA SER A 84 22.38 -4.67 -0.86
C SER A 84 21.06 -5.45 -0.79
N ALA A 85 21.14 -6.78 -0.90
CA ALA A 85 20.03 -7.67 -0.59
C ALA A 85 20.43 -8.53 0.60
N TYR A 86 19.56 -8.59 1.61
CA TYR A 86 19.83 -9.35 2.82
C TYR A 86 19.98 -10.83 2.48
N GLY A 87 21.21 -11.33 2.60
CA GLY A 87 21.52 -12.75 2.61
C GLY A 87 21.23 -13.37 3.97
N GLY A 88 21.60 -14.63 4.18
CA GLY A 88 21.31 -15.34 5.44
C GLY A 88 19.91 -15.94 5.50
N ILE A 89 19.13 -15.78 4.43
CA ILE A 89 17.96 -16.59 4.14
C ILE A 89 18.46 -17.76 3.29
N ALA A 90 18.82 -18.87 3.93
CA ALA A 90 19.39 -20.06 3.25
C ALA A 90 20.63 -19.77 2.37
N ALA A 91 20.75 -20.42 1.20
CA ALA A 91 22.00 -20.45 0.41
C ALA A 91 22.00 -19.55 -0.82
N VAL A 92 20.86 -19.41 -1.49
CA VAL A 92 20.70 -18.60 -2.71
C VAL A 92 19.39 -17.79 -2.70
N ASP A 93 18.84 -17.60 -1.50
CA ASP A 93 17.68 -16.76 -1.25
C ASP A 93 18.14 -15.44 -0.62
N CYS A 94 17.44 -14.36 -0.95
CA CYS A 94 17.68 -13.07 -0.35
C CYS A 94 16.40 -12.27 -0.21
N TYR A 95 16.45 -11.22 0.60
CA TYR A 95 15.40 -10.24 0.71
C TYR A 95 15.93 -8.85 0.35
N ILE A 96 15.36 -8.22 -0.67
CA ILE A 96 15.66 -6.82 -1.01
C ILE A 96 14.56 -5.91 -0.47
N GLY A 97 14.94 -4.93 0.34
CA GLY A 97 14.02 -3.92 0.87
C GLY A 97 13.88 -2.73 -0.07
N ALA A 98 12.66 -2.22 -0.26
CA ALA A 98 12.41 -1.10 -1.16
C ALA A 98 13.16 0.19 -0.78
N THR A 99 13.53 0.35 0.49
CA THR A 99 14.24 1.52 1.03
C THR A 99 15.76 1.35 1.07
N GLU A 100 16.29 0.22 0.63
CA GLU A 100 17.75 0.02 0.61
C GLU A 100 18.38 0.87 -0.49
N VAL A 101 19.36 1.68 -0.14
CA VAL A 101 20.08 2.54 -1.09
C VAL A 101 21.20 1.77 -1.78
N VAL A 102 21.66 2.30 -2.91
CA VAL A 102 22.85 1.75 -3.58
C VAL A 102 24.09 1.89 -2.69
N GLU A 103 24.98 0.89 -2.73
CA GLU A 103 26.26 0.92 -2.05
C GLU A 103 27.07 2.13 -2.52
N GLY A 104 27.50 2.97 -1.57
CA GLY A 104 28.26 4.19 -1.88
C GLY A 104 27.42 5.41 -2.26
N ASP A 105 26.09 5.36 -2.16
CA ASP A 105 25.25 6.56 -2.28
C ASP A 105 25.73 7.66 -1.30
N PRO A 106 25.83 8.94 -1.72
CA PRO A 106 26.28 10.02 -0.84
C PRO A 106 25.29 10.33 0.30
N LEU A 107 24.07 9.77 0.24
CA LEU A 107 22.97 10.04 1.17
C LEU A 107 22.80 11.55 1.34
N ASN A 108 22.69 11.99 2.60
CA ASN A 108 22.59 13.41 2.95
C ASN A 108 23.95 14.07 3.24
N SER A 109 25.08 13.53 2.74
CA SER A 109 26.40 14.20 2.86
C SER A 109 26.43 15.53 2.12
N VAL A 110 25.76 15.61 0.96
CA VAL A 110 25.36 16.86 0.30
C VAL A 110 23.85 16.98 0.46
N TYR A 111 23.40 17.86 1.36
CA TYR A 111 21.99 17.96 1.71
C TYR A 111 21.22 18.97 0.83
N PRO A 112 20.03 18.63 0.31
CA PRO A 112 19.34 17.34 0.43
C PRO A 112 19.88 16.29 -0.56
N GLY A 113 20.02 15.03 -0.11
CA GLY A 113 20.43 13.91 -0.96
C GLY A 113 19.37 13.54 -2.01
N GLU A 114 19.80 13.13 -3.20
CA GLU A 114 18.89 12.85 -4.32
C GLU A 114 18.28 11.44 -4.29
N PHE A 115 19.03 10.45 -3.80
CA PHE A 115 18.61 9.05 -3.70
C PHE A 115 18.12 8.47 -5.05
N ASN A 116 18.91 8.65 -6.11
CA ASN A 116 18.50 8.38 -7.49
C ASN A 116 18.22 6.91 -7.81
N TYR A 117 18.73 5.96 -7.01
CA TYR A 117 18.53 4.53 -7.24
C TYR A 117 18.61 3.73 -5.94
N GLY A 118 17.90 2.61 -5.87
CA GLY A 118 17.81 1.78 -4.67
C GLY A 118 16.87 0.59 -4.84
N GLY A 119 16.47 -0.05 -3.75
CA GLY A 119 15.75 -1.31 -3.77
C GLY A 119 14.38 -1.25 -4.45
N GLY A 120 13.65 -0.14 -4.30
CA GLY A 120 12.41 0.10 -5.05
C GLY A 120 12.63 0.13 -6.56
N HIS A 121 13.73 0.75 -7.01
CA HIS A 121 14.11 0.81 -8.42
C HIS A 121 14.58 -0.56 -8.94
N VAL A 122 15.30 -1.35 -8.13
CA VAL A 122 15.64 -2.75 -8.49
C VAL A 122 14.39 -3.59 -8.67
N ILE A 123 13.39 -3.42 -7.79
CA ILE A 123 12.12 -4.15 -7.91
C ILE A 123 11.37 -3.75 -9.19
N GLU A 124 11.31 -2.44 -9.49
CA GLU A 124 10.74 -1.93 -10.75
C GLU A 124 11.47 -2.50 -11.98
N ASP A 125 12.81 -2.46 -11.99
CA ASP A 125 13.62 -2.98 -13.09
C ASP A 125 13.40 -4.49 -13.30
N LEU A 126 13.31 -5.26 -12.21
CA LEU A 126 12.99 -6.68 -12.29
C LEU A 126 11.63 -6.90 -12.98
N VAL A 127 10.57 -6.22 -12.54
CA VAL A 127 9.23 -6.41 -13.16
C VAL A 127 9.13 -5.81 -14.57
N ALA A 128 9.96 -4.83 -14.90
CA ALA A 128 10.11 -4.32 -16.27
C ALA A 128 10.85 -5.31 -17.18
N GLY A 129 11.46 -6.36 -16.64
CA GLY A 129 12.28 -7.32 -17.38
C GLY A 129 13.67 -6.78 -17.71
N ASN A 130 14.11 -5.71 -17.06
CA ASN A 130 15.43 -5.13 -17.23
C ASN A 130 16.51 -6.04 -16.66
N VAL A 131 17.73 -5.86 -17.15
CA VAL A 131 18.90 -6.62 -16.71
C VAL A 131 19.42 -6.05 -15.40
N ILE A 132 19.59 -6.93 -14.41
CA ILE A 132 20.17 -6.64 -13.10
C ILE A 132 21.51 -7.36 -12.96
N ARG A 133 22.53 -6.65 -12.50
CA ARG A 133 23.81 -7.22 -12.10
C ARG A 133 23.67 -7.84 -10.70
N LEU A 134 23.64 -9.16 -10.64
CA LEU A 134 23.72 -9.92 -9.39
C LEU A 134 25.18 -10.14 -9.02
N ARG A 135 25.58 -9.72 -7.82
CA ARG A 135 26.86 -10.06 -7.18
C ARG A 135 26.58 -10.79 -5.88
N ALA A 136 27.30 -11.88 -5.62
CA ALA A 136 27.17 -12.65 -4.39
C ALA A 136 28.54 -13.08 -3.86
N GLU A 137 28.67 -13.03 -2.53
CA GLU A 137 29.84 -13.49 -1.80
C GLU A 137 29.45 -14.49 -0.70
N GLY A 138 30.25 -15.54 -0.57
CA GLY A 138 30.12 -16.59 0.44
C GLY A 138 31.49 -16.96 1.03
N TYR A 139 31.49 -17.56 2.21
CA TYR A 139 32.72 -17.99 2.89
C TYR A 139 33.28 -19.33 2.39
N GLY A 140 32.52 -20.06 1.57
CA GLY A 140 32.87 -21.38 1.06
C GLY A 140 32.68 -22.46 2.13
N THR A 141 32.05 -23.57 1.74
CA THR A 141 31.96 -24.80 2.53
C THR A 141 32.16 -26.00 1.62
N ASP A 142 32.29 -27.21 2.19
CA ASP A 142 32.41 -28.44 1.38
C ASP A 142 31.22 -28.63 0.43
N CYS A 143 30.00 -28.30 0.87
CA CYS A 143 28.78 -28.37 0.05
C CYS A 143 28.65 -27.18 -0.93
N TYR A 144 29.27 -26.05 -0.63
CA TYR A 144 29.13 -24.79 -1.35
C TYR A 144 30.50 -24.11 -1.53
N PRO A 145 31.38 -24.66 -2.39
CA PRO A 145 32.78 -24.23 -2.41
C PRO A 145 32.99 -22.87 -3.09
N ALA A 146 32.03 -22.37 -3.88
CA ALA A 146 32.13 -21.07 -4.50
C ALA A 146 32.10 -19.95 -3.43
N ARG A 147 33.04 -19.01 -3.54
CA ARG A 147 33.14 -17.85 -2.63
C ARG A 147 32.67 -16.54 -3.24
N LYS A 148 32.62 -16.47 -4.57
CA LYS A 148 32.16 -15.31 -5.33
C LYS A 148 31.38 -15.78 -6.54
N TYR A 149 30.37 -15.01 -6.90
CA TYR A 149 29.59 -15.20 -8.11
C TYR A 149 29.08 -13.86 -8.61
N GLU A 150 29.08 -13.70 -9.93
CA GLU A 150 28.54 -12.53 -10.60
C GLU A 150 27.85 -12.96 -11.88
N LYS A 151 26.63 -12.45 -12.13
CA LYS A 151 25.88 -12.72 -13.36
C LYS A 151 24.91 -11.57 -13.61
N ASN A 152 24.72 -11.23 -14.89
CA ASN A 152 23.59 -10.43 -15.33
C ASN A 152 22.34 -11.31 -15.45
N ILE A 153 21.29 -10.95 -14.73
CA ILE A 153 20.03 -11.70 -14.66
C ILE A 153 18.85 -10.80 -15.02
N THR A 154 17.77 -11.42 -15.44
CA THR A 154 16.42 -10.81 -15.49
C THR A 154 15.53 -11.49 -14.46
N ILE A 155 14.31 -11.00 -14.28
CA ILE A 155 13.31 -11.68 -13.43
C ILE A 155 13.01 -13.12 -13.88
N ASN A 156 13.21 -13.43 -15.16
CA ASN A 156 13.01 -14.77 -15.72
C ASN A 156 14.14 -15.76 -15.37
N ASP A 157 15.32 -15.26 -15.00
CA ASP A 157 16.44 -16.10 -14.51
C ASP A 157 16.24 -16.53 -13.05
N LEU A 158 15.46 -15.77 -12.28
CA LEU A 158 15.16 -16.10 -10.89
C LEU A 158 14.29 -17.36 -10.84
N ARG A 159 14.50 -18.25 -9.87
CA ARG A 159 13.60 -19.39 -9.62
C ARG A 159 12.28 -18.90 -9.04
N ASP A 160 12.38 -18.09 -8.01
CA ASP A 160 11.25 -17.53 -7.28
C ASP A 160 11.45 -16.03 -7.09
N ALA A 161 10.37 -15.27 -7.20
CA ALA A 161 10.35 -13.85 -6.90
C ALA A 161 8.99 -13.52 -6.26
N ILE A 162 9.01 -13.22 -4.97
CA ILE A 162 7.81 -13.03 -4.15
C ILE A 162 7.86 -11.60 -3.60
N LEU A 163 6.89 -10.77 -3.98
CA LEU A 163 6.70 -9.49 -3.33
C LEU A 163 6.09 -9.77 -1.95
N PHE A 164 6.76 -9.36 -0.88
CA PHE A 164 6.25 -9.45 0.47
C PHE A 164 6.38 -8.11 1.15
N ASN A 165 5.25 -7.48 1.42
CA ASN A 165 5.20 -6.18 2.03
C ASN A 165 4.68 -6.33 3.46
N PRO A 166 5.53 -6.17 4.49
CA PRO A 166 5.11 -6.33 5.88
C PRO A 166 4.10 -5.27 6.32
N ARG A 167 3.90 -4.18 5.56
CA ARG A 167 2.95 -3.11 5.90
C ARG A 167 2.61 -2.24 4.70
N ASN A 168 1.37 -2.27 4.27
CA ASN A 168 0.83 -1.51 3.15
C ASN A 168 -0.59 -1.02 3.47
N ALA A 169 -1.15 -0.20 2.57
CA ALA A 169 -2.52 0.31 2.59
C ALA A 169 -2.98 0.78 3.97
N TYR A 170 -2.28 1.78 4.55
CA TYR A 170 -2.69 2.42 5.80
C TYR A 170 -4.15 2.87 5.72
N GLN A 171 -4.92 2.55 6.76
CA GLN A 171 -6.34 2.84 6.82
C GLN A 171 -6.61 4.33 6.84
N ASN A 172 -5.82 5.08 7.60
CA ASN A 172 -5.77 6.53 7.54
C ASN A 172 -4.30 6.95 7.78
N TYR A 173 -3.98 8.20 7.50
CA TYR A 173 -2.65 8.75 7.62
C TYR A 173 -2.69 10.23 7.97
N SER A 174 -1.62 10.77 8.56
CA SER A 174 -1.59 12.19 8.93
C SER A 174 -1.40 13.14 7.75
N CYS A 175 -1.85 14.39 7.91
CA CYS A 175 -1.47 15.51 7.08
C CYS A 175 -0.22 16.21 7.68
N ALA A 176 0.79 16.47 6.85
CA ALA A 176 2.09 16.96 7.28
C ALA A 176 2.29 18.42 6.88
N VAL A 177 2.63 19.27 7.84
CA VAL A 177 3.05 20.67 7.61
C VAL A 177 4.41 20.93 8.27
N ASN A 178 5.01 22.08 7.95
CA ASN A 178 6.27 22.53 8.53
C ASN A 178 6.11 23.92 9.15
N MET A 179 6.14 24.00 10.48
CA MET A 179 6.04 25.27 11.20
C MET A 179 7.36 26.05 11.30
N SER A 180 8.50 25.43 10.98
CA SER A 180 9.81 26.08 11.06
C SER A 180 10.02 27.11 9.95
N ASP A 181 11.14 27.83 10.03
CA ASP A 181 11.57 28.87 9.09
C ASP A 181 12.40 28.34 7.91
N LYS A 182 12.71 27.04 7.88
CA LYS A 182 13.51 26.35 6.85
C LYS A 182 12.74 25.23 6.17
N THR A 183 13.05 24.97 4.90
CA THR A 183 12.50 23.81 4.18
C THR A 183 12.97 22.52 4.84
N ILE A 184 12.07 21.56 5.03
CA ILE A 184 12.41 20.22 5.51
C ILE A 184 12.05 19.18 4.45
N TYR A 185 12.82 18.10 4.45
CA TYR A 185 12.75 17.01 3.49
C TYR A 185 12.38 15.74 4.26
N THR A 186 11.20 15.20 3.97
CA THR A 186 10.59 14.14 4.79
C THR A 186 10.06 13.01 3.90
N TYR A 187 9.65 11.90 4.52
CA TYR A 187 8.90 10.87 3.80
C TYR A 187 7.52 11.34 3.35
N MET A 188 7.05 12.49 3.84
CA MET A 188 5.85 13.15 3.33
C MET A 188 6.18 14.09 2.16
N GLY A 189 7.39 14.03 1.60
CA GLY A 189 7.89 14.95 0.59
C GLY A 189 8.46 16.24 1.18
N VAL A 190 8.68 17.23 0.30
CA VAL A 190 9.23 18.54 0.67
C VAL A 190 8.14 19.38 1.36
N LEU A 191 8.42 19.86 2.57
CA LEU A 191 7.55 20.77 3.31
C LEU A 191 8.24 22.12 3.46
N ARG A 192 7.64 23.15 2.87
CA ARG A 192 8.16 24.51 2.84
C ARG A 192 7.92 25.22 4.19
N PRO A 193 8.76 26.21 4.54
CA PRO A 193 8.66 26.96 5.79
C PRO A 193 7.28 27.53 6.08
N ARG A 194 6.98 27.75 7.35
CA ARG A 194 5.82 28.53 7.83
C ARG A 194 4.49 28.06 7.24
N MET A 195 4.31 26.75 7.16
CA MET A 195 3.12 26.07 6.64
C MET A 195 2.77 26.47 5.19
N ALA A 196 3.77 26.75 4.35
CA ALA A 196 3.52 27.11 2.94
C ALA A 196 3.00 25.94 2.07
N ASN A 197 3.05 24.69 2.56
CA ASN A 197 2.29 23.58 2.00
C ASN A 197 1.97 22.53 3.06
N ALA A 198 0.97 21.70 2.74
CA ALA A 198 0.54 20.54 3.49
C ALA A 198 0.54 19.30 2.59
N ASN A 199 1.34 18.29 2.92
CA ASN A 199 1.35 17.05 2.15
C ASN A 199 0.57 15.97 2.89
N PHE A 200 -0.19 15.16 2.16
CA PHE A 200 -1.05 14.14 2.76
C PHE A 200 -1.06 12.86 1.94
N SER A 201 -1.58 11.80 2.55
CA SER A 201 -1.84 10.53 1.86
C SER A 201 -3.17 9.96 2.33
N THR A 202 -4.05 9.72 1.38
CA THR A 202 -4.42 8.38 0.89
C THR A 202 -5.35 8.61 -0.32
N SER A 203 -5.97 7.57 -0.88
CA SER A 203 -6.95 7.67 -1.96
C SER A 203 -8.37 8.02 -1.49
N GLY A 204 -8.52 8.55 -0.27
CA GLY A 204 -9.81 8.98 0.29
C GLY A 204 -10.87 7.89 0.23
N GLN A 205 -12.06 8.23 -0.27
CA GLN A 205 -13.18 7.32 -0.45
C GLN A 205 -12.90 6.08 -1.31
N LEU A 206 -11.85 6.07 -2.13
CA LEU A 206 -11.41 4.86 -2.87
C LEU A 206 -10.52 3.94 -2.03
N SER A 207 -10.04 4.36 -0.86
CA SER A 207 -9.12 3.57 -0.02
C SER A 207 -9.80 2.29 0.49
N PRO A 208 -9.18 1.11 0.34
CA PRO A 208 -9.75 -0.16 0.76
C PRO A 208 -10.20 -0.20 2.23
N LEU A 209 -9.32 0.20 3.16
CA LEU A 209 -9.57 0.04 4.58
C LEU A 209 -10.53 1.09 5.17
N PHE A 210 -10.80 2.19 4.46
CA PHE A 210 -11.91 3.09 4.84
C PHE A 210 -13.27 2.48 4.51
N ASN A 211 -13.35 1.69 3.45
CA ASN A 211 -14.57 1.02 3.00
C ASN A 211 -14.86 -0.30 3.77
N ASP A 212 -13.92 -0.75 4.61
CA ASP A 212 -14.11 -1.82 5.59
C ASP A 212 -13.47 -1.43 6.94
N PRO A 213 -14.07 -0.47 7.68
CA PRO A 213 -13.42 0.21 8.79
C PRO A 213 -13.10 -0.69 9.99
N TYR A 214 -13.71 -1.88 10.06
CA TYR A 214 -13.52 -2.88 11.10
C TYR A 214 -12.90 -4.19 10.60
N TYR A 215 -12.49 -4.26 9.33
CA TYR A 215 -11.92 -5.45 8.69
C TYR A 215 -12.87 -6.66 8.73
N LEU A 216 -14.17 -6.40 8.49
CA LEU A 216 -15.24 -7.39 8.50
C LEU A 216 -15.13 -8.37 7.33
N THR A 217 -14.54 -7.93 6.22
CA THR A 217 -14.35 -8.69 4.99
C THR A 217 -12.89 -8.86 4.63
N ILE A 218 -12.04 -7.94 5.09
CA ILE A 218 -10.59 -7.98 4.86
C ILE A 218 -9.91 -8.73 6.00
N GLY A 219 -9.29 -9.85 5.68
CA GLY A 219 -8.55 -10.72 6.60
C GLY A 219 -7.48 -11.55 5.90
N ILE A 220 -6.82 -12.43 6.64
CA ILE A 220 -5.78 -13.32 6.10
C ILE A 220 -6.37 -14.18 4.98
N GLY A 221 -5.70 -14.21 3.83
CA GLY A 221 -6.15 -14.94 2.64
C GLY A 221 -7.11 -14.17 1.73
N THR A 222 -7.49 -12.93 2.09
CA THR A 222 -8.28 -12.07 1.18
C THR A 222 -7.51 -11.86 -0.10
N ARG A 223 -8.11 -12.22 -1.25
CA ARG A 223 -7.52 -12.02 -2.57
C ARG A 223 -7.63 -10.56 -2.97
N ILE A 224 -6.54 -10.01 -3.50
CA ILE A 224 -6.43 -8.58 -3.85
C ILE A 224 -5.80 -8.41 -5.24
N PHE A 225 -5.98 -7.23 -5.82
CA PHE A 225 -5.08 -6.70 -6.84
C PHE A 225 -3.82 -6.20 -6.14
N LEU A 226 -2.64 -6.67 -6.55
CA LEU A 226 -1.34 -6.24 -6.02
C LEU A 226 -0.35 -6.11 -7.17
N GLY A 227 0.15 -4.90 -7.41
CA GLY A 227 1.20 -4.67 -8.42
C GLY A 227 0.79 -5.04 -9.85
N GLY A 228 -0.49 -5.05 -10.19
CA GLY A 228 -0.97 -5.47 -11.52
C GLY A 228 -1.34 -6.95 -11.63
N ALA A 229 -1.17 -7.72 -10.56
CA ALA A 229 -1.44 -9.16 -10.52
C ALA A 229 -2.39 -9.54 -9.38
N HIS A 230 -2.67 -10.83 -9.25
CA HIS A 230 -3.30 -11.36 -8.05
C HIS A 230 -2.31 -11.37 -6.87
N GLY A 231 -2.76 -10.88 -5.74
CA GLY A 231 -2.07 -11.00 -4.46
C GLY A 231 -3.01 -11.40 -3.35
N TYR A 232 -2.49 -11.44 -2.13
CA TYR A 232 -3.24 -11.79 -0.94
C TYR A 232 -2.85 -10.92 0.25
N VAL A 233 -3.79 -10.70 1.16
CA VAL A 233 -3.50 -10.24 2.52
C VAL A 233 -2.85 -11.40 3.27
N ALA A 234 -1.60 -11.21 3.70
CA ALA A 234 -0.81 -12.22 4.41
C ALA A 234 -1.01 -12.15 5.93
N TRP A 235 -1.24 -10.94 6.47
CA TRP A 235 -1.36 -10.66 7.92
C TRP A 235 -1.90 -9.24 8.15
N GLN A 236 -2.09 -8.80 9.40
CA GLN A 236 -2.47 -7.41 9.70
C GLN A 236 -1.37 -6.38 9.41
N GLY A 237 -0.14 -6.82 9.16
CA GLY A 237 0.99 -5.93 8.93
C GLY A 237 1.54 -5.24 10.19
N THR A 238 2.73 -4.67 10.06
CA THR A 238 3.38 -3.94 11.16
C THR A 238 2.71 -2.60 11.39
N GLN A 239 2.78 -2.08 12.62
CA GLN A 239 2.10 -0.85 13.06
C GLN A 239 0.56 -0.86 12.92
N HIS A 240 -0.06 -2.02 12.70
CA HIS A 240 -1.50 -2.14 12.70
C HIS A 240 -2.10 -1.69 14.04
N ASN A 241 -2.89 -0.61 14.02
CA ASN A 241 -3.47 -0.03 15.23
C ASN A 241 -4.98 0.27 15.06
N PRO A 242 -5.88 -0.65 15.47
CA PRO A 242 -7.32 -0.45 15.30
C PRO A 242 -7.95 0.47 16.35
N ASN A 243 -7.21 0.77 17.44
CA ASN A 243 -7.71 1.40 18.66
C ASN A 243 -7.73 2.93 18.65
N VAL A 244 -7.44 3.56 17.52
CA VAL A 244 -7.43 5.03 17.42
C VAL A 244 -8.85 5.61 17.47
N ALA A 245 -8.93 6.92 17.72
CA ALA A 245 -10.19 7.65 17.71
C ALA A 245 -10.89 7.54 16.35
N ARG A 246 -12.23 7.42 16.38
CA ARG A 246 -13.10 7.26 15.21
C ARG A 246 -14.18 8.32 15.19
N GLY A 247 -14.62 8.70 13.99
CA GLY A 247 -15.74 9.59 13.77
C GLY A 247 -17.10 8.91 14.01
N LYS A 248 -18.18 9.69 13.86
CA LYS A 248 -19.57 9.17 13.97
C LYS A 248 -19.91 8.12 12.92
N ASN A 249 -19.16 8.09 11.82
CA ASN A 249 -19.29 7.13 10.72
C ASN A 249 -18.39 5.88 10.90
N ASP A 250 -17.74 5.73 12.06
CA ASP A 250 -16.80 4.65 12.43
C ASP A 250 -15.41 4.71 11.77
N VAL A 251 -15.17 5.71 10.92
CA VAL A 251 -13.90 5.90 10.22
C VAL A 251 -12.85 6.43 11.19
N PRO A 252 -11.62 5.86 11.23
CA PRO A 252 -10.53 6.39 12.03
C PRO A 252 -10.18 7.82 11.67
N LYS A 253 -9.75 8.62 12.65
CA LYS A 253 -9.36 10.03 12.45
C LYS A 253 -7.84 10.26 12.50
N GLU A 254 -7.08 9.18 12.69
CA GLU A 254 -5.63 9.14 12.87
C GLU A 254 -5.05 7.89 12.20
N GLY A 255 -3.73 7.80 12.09
CA GLY A 255 -3.04 6.62 11.55
C GLY A 255 -3.46 5.32 12.26
N ALA A 256 -4.10 4.41 11.53
CA ALA A 256 -4.84 3.28 12.10
C ALA A 256 -4.31 1.91 11.60
N GLY A 257 -5.21 1.03 11.14
CA GLY A 257 -4.82 -0.28 10.62
C GLY A 257 -3.93 -0.23 9.39
N THR A 258 -3.21 -1.31 9.19
CA THR A 258 -2.44 -1.62 7.98
C THR A 258 -2.75 -3.05 7.56
N ILE A 259 -2.16 -3.51 6.46
CA ILE A 259 -2.16 -4.92 6.05
C ILE A 259 -0.77 -5.34 5.58
N ALA A 260 -0.40 -6.60 5.80
CA ALA A 260 0.72 -7.22 5.09
C ALA A 260 0.20 -7.86 3.81
N THR A 261 0.94 -7.74 2.71
CA THR A 261 0.53 -8.28 1.41
C THR A 261 1.61 -9.19 0.83
N ILE A 262 1.19 -10.20 0.10
CA ILE A 262 2.06 -11.16 -0.59
C ILE A 262 1.56 -11.42 -2.01
N GLY A 263 2.48 -11.57 -2.97
CA GLY A 263 2.12 -11.93 -4.34
C GLY A 263 3.32 -12.39 -5.16
N ASN A 264 3.03 -12.99 -6.32
CA ASN A 264 4.05 -13.42 -7.26
C ASN A 264 4.58 -12.20 -8.04
N LEU A 265 5.83 -11.80 -7.78
CA LEU A 265 6.43 -10.62 -8.40
C LEU A 265 6.59 -10.81 -9.92
N LYS A 266 6.70 -12.05 -10.40
CA LYS A 266 6.86 -12.36 -11.83
C LYS A 266 5.63 -12.06 -12.69
N GLU A 267 4.46 -11.92 -12.07
CA GLU A 267 3.20 -11.61 -12.75
C GLU A 267 2.86 -10.11 -12.69
N MET A 268 3.65 -9.33 -11.95
CA MET A 268 3.40 -7.92 -11.69
C MET A 268 3.94 -7.04 -12.82
N SER A 269 3.54 -5.76 -12.82
CA SER A 269 3.86 -4.80 -13.87
C SER A 269 4.57 -3.57 -13.31
N PRO A 270 5.55 -3.00 -14.02
CA PRO A 270 6.20 -1.74 -13.64
C PRO A 270 5.21 -0.56 -13.63
N THR A 271 4.04 -0.69 -14.27
CA THR A 271 2.96 0.31 -14.17
C THR A 271 2.44 0.49 -12.74
N TRP A 272 2.54 -0.56 -11.92
CA TRP A 272 1.95 -0.64 -10.59
C TRP A 272 2.96 -0.86 -9.47
N LEU A 273 4.25 -1.01 -9.82
CA LEU A 273 5.40 -1.07 -8.94
C LEU A 273 6.49 -0.15 -9.48
N VAL A 274 6.54 1.08 -8.96
CA VAL A 274 7.42 2.15 -9.48
C VAL A 274 8.38 2.60 -8.39
N GLY A 275 9.68 2.54 -8.65
CA GLY A 275 10.72 3.06 -7.76
C GLY A 275 10.54 4.55 -7.53
N ALA A 276 10.82 5.01 -6.32
CA ALA A 276 10.72 6.42 -5.97
C ALA A 276 11.96 6.93 -5.28
N SER A 277 12.39 8.12 -5.68
CA SER A 277 13.39 8.94 -5.02
C SER A 277 12.72 10.07 -4.26
N MET A 278 12.87 10.08 -2.94
CA MET A 278 12.35 11.13 -2.06
C MET A 278 13.51 12.02 -1.62
N LEU A 279 13.62 13.18 -2.25
CA LEU A 279 14.68 14.17 -2.00
C LEU A 279 14.87 14.41 -0.50
N GLY A 280 16.10 14.23 -0.01
CA GLY A 280 16.51 14.41 1.38
C GLY A 280 16.03 13.33 2.36
N TYR A 281 15.21 12.37 1.92
CA TYR A 281 14.67 11.31 2.77
C TYR A 281 15.20 9.91 2.43
N GLY A 282 15.10 9.47 1.17
CA GLY A 282 15.49 8.11 0.79
C GLY A 282 14.78 7.59 -0.45
N VAL A 283 14.99 6.29 -0.73
CA VAL A 283 14.27 5.54 -1.76
C VAL A 283 13.02 4.87 -1.21
N SER A 284 12.04 4.62 -2.07
CA SER A 284 10.78 3.94 -1.75
C SER A 284 10.23 3.22 -2.99
N LEU A 285 9.04 2.62 -2.86
CA LEU A 285 8.33 1.94 -3.94
C LEU A 285 6.86 2.38 -3.92
N TYR A 286 6.35 2.92 -5.03
CA TYR A 286 4.92 3.07 -5.23
C TYR A 286 4.29 1.71 -5.52
N VAL A 287 3.26 1.35 -4.78
CA VAL A 287 2.58 0.05 -4.91
C VAL A 287 1.10 0.26 -5.18
N GLY A 288 0.60 -0.37 -6.25
CA GLY A 288 -0.82 -0.45 -6.55
C GLY A 288 -1.51 -1.58 -5.78
N ILE A 289 -2.52 -1.26 -4.99
CA ILE A 289 -3.35 -2.21 -4.26
C ILE A 289 -4.82 -1.93 -4.53
N GLY A 290 -5.59 -2.96 -4.87
CA GLY A 290 -7.05 -2.90 -4.95
C GLY A 290 -7.68 -4.06 -4.20
N ILE A 291 -8.76 -3.80 -3.48
CA ILE A 291 -9.45 -4.84 -2.70
C ILE A 291 -10.93 -4.83 -3.06
N PRO A 292 -11.51 -5.98 -3.46
CA PRO A 292 -12.94 -6.08 -3.68
C PRO A 292 -13.64 -6.37 -2.35
N ILE A 293 -14.59 -5.52 -2.00
CA ILE A 293 -15.35 -5.61 -0.76
C ILE A 293 -16.73 -6.21 -1.08
N PRO A 294 -17.02 -7.42 -0.58
CA PRO A 294 -18.34 -8.03 -0.76
C PRO A 294 -19.40 -7.26 0.04
N VAL A 295 -20.50 -6.93 -0.61
CA VAL A 295 -21.64 -6.29 0.04
C VAL A 295 -22.53 -7.36 0.67
N LEU A 296 -22.11 -7.87 1.83
CA LEU A 296 -22.80 -8.98 2.51
C LEU A 296 -24.16 -8.59 3.10
N ASN A 297 -24.35 -7.31 3.44
CA ASN A 297 -25.56 -6.77 4.07
C ASN A 297 -25.62 -5.24 3.94
N GLU A 298 -26.70 -4.63 4.44
CA GLU A 298 -26.88 -3.17 4.44
C GLU A 298 -25.85 -2.39 5.26
N GLU A 299 -25.14 -3.04 6.16
CA GLU A 299 -24.08 -2.39 6.95
C GLU A 299 -22.78 -2.28 6.13
N MET A 300 -22.41 -3.32 5.39
CA MET A 300 -21.33 -3.23 4.40
C MET A 300 -21.64 -2.21 3.31
N ALA A 301 -22.90 -2.11 2.86
CA ALA A 301 -23.32 -1.09 1.91
C ALA A 301 -23.16 0.35 2.45
N ARG A 302 -23.29 0.55 3.77
CA ARG A 302 -23.02 1.85 4.41
C ARG A 302 -21.52 2.13 4.50
N TYR A 303 -20.71 1.15 4.87
CA TYR A 303 -19.26 1.32 4.98
C TYR A 303 -18.60 1.63 3.64
N THR A 304 -19.06 0.95 2.58
CA THR A 304 -18.58 1.13 1.22
C THR A 304 -19.11 2.39 0.51
N SER A 305 -19.89 3.22 1.21
CA SER A 305 -20.43 4.49 0.70
C SER A 305 -19.90 5.69 1.48
N VAL A 306 -18.69 5.58 2.05
CA VAL A 306 -18.01 6.67 2.77
C VAL A 306 -17.55 7.75 1.77
N LYS A 307 -17.67 9.02 2.16
CA LYS A 307 -17.30 10.16 1.31
C LYS A 307 -16.11 10.91 1.87
N ASP A 308 -15.35 11.56 1.00
CA ASP A 308 -14.21 12.40 1.40
C ASP A 308 -14.55 13.53 2.38
N GLU A 309 -15.80 14.02 2.42
CA GLU A 309 -16.27 15.02 3.39
C GLU A 309 -16.47 14.48 4.81
N ASP A 310 -16.59 13.16 4.94
CA ASP A 310 -16.81 12.45 6.20
C ASP A 310 -15.53 11.73 6.67
N ILE A 311 -14.44 11.79 5.91
CA ILE A 311 -13.14 11.23 6.27
C ILE A 311 -12.26 12.37 6.73
N TYR A 312 -11.74 12.25 7.96
CA TYR A 312 -10.92 13.28 8.60
C TYR A 312 -9.54 12.76 8.96
N THR A 313 -8.56 13.66 9.01
CA THR A 313 -7.22 13.38 9.52
C THR A 313 -6.68 14.53 10.36
N GLN A 314 -5.63 14.24 11.14
CA GLN A 314 -4.91 15.20 11.95
C GLN A 314 -3.77 15.86 11.16
N VAL A 315 -3.61 17.16 11.36
CA VAL A 315 -2.48 17.93 10.85
C VAL A 315 -1.37 17.98 11.91
N TYR A 316 -0.16 17.55 11.57
CA TYR A 316 0.99 17.58 12.48
C TYR A 316 2.16 18.41 11.91
N ASP A 317 2.92 19.04 12.81
CA ASP A 317 4.20 19.67 12.48
C ASP A 317 5.32 18.64 12.39
N TYR A 318 5.89 18.51 11.20
CA TYR A 318 6.99 17.60 10.91
C TYR A 318 8.37 18.20 11.19
N SER A 319 8.45 19.50 11.53
CA SER A 319 9.73 20.18 11.75
C SER A 319 10.30 20.00 13.15
N MET A 320 9.46 20.10 14.19
CA MET A 320 9.89 19.97 15.58
C MET A 320 9.19 18.83 16.31
N ASN A 321 7.88 18.69 16.14
CA ASN A 321 7.10 17.75 16.95
C ASN A 321 7.34 16.30 16.51
N TYR A 322 7.30 16.04 15.20
CA TYR A 322 7.50 14.69 14.66
C TYR A 322 8.88 14.09 15.02
N PRO A 323 10.02 14.79 14.82
CA PRO A 323 11.33 14.20 15.06
C PRO A 323 11.68 14.02 16.55
N LYS A 324 11.09 14.84 17.44
CA LYS A 324 11.35 14.75 18.89
C LYS A 324 10.73 13.50 19.54
N GLY A 325 9.78 12.85 18.87
CA GLY A 325 9.01 11.74 19.42
C GLY A 325 8.05 12.17 20.54
N GLY A 326 7.29 11.21 21.05
CA GLY A 326 6.26 11.43 22.06
C GLY A 326 4.86 11.65 21.48
N ALA A 327 3.94 12.11 22.33
CA ALA A 327 2.55 12.36 21.92
C ALA A 327 2.49 13.56 20.96
N LEU A 328 2.21 13.30 19.68
CA LEU A 328 2.04 14.36 18.69
C LEU A 328 0.78 15.16 18.98
N LYS A 329 0.94 16.47 19.18
CA LYS A 329 -0.18 17.39 19.30
C LYS A 329 -0.64 17.81 17.91
N SER A 330 -1.89 17.48 17.59
CA SER A 330 -2.54 17.92 16.35
C SER A 330 -2.64 19.44 16.33
N LEU A 331 -2.32 20.04 15.19
CA LEU A 331 -2.49 21.48 14.92
C LEU A 331 -3.93 21.80 14.51
N GLY A 332 -4.68 20.78 14.08
CA GLY A 332 -6.04 20.89 13.61
C GLY A 332 -6.47 19.63 12.88
N GLU A 333 -7.75 19.56 12.58
CA GLU A 333 -8.37 18.44 11.88
C GLU A 333 -8.94 18.95 10.55
N VAL A 334 -8.75 18.18 9.49
CA VAL A 334 -9.19 18.51 8.13
C VAL A 334 -9.84 17.31 7.46
N SER A 335 -10.83 17.56 6.59
CA SER A 335 -11.45 16.52 5.78
C SER A 335 -10.64 16.22 4.52
N TYR A 336 -10.77 15.00 3.99
CA TYR A 336 -10.16 14.65 2.71
C TYR A 336 -10.75 15.45 1.55
N LYS A 337 -12.01 15.89 1.63
CA LYS A 337 -12.61 16.81 0.63
C LYS A 337 -11.85 18.13 0.55
N GLU A 338 -11.51 18.73 1.69
CA GLU A 338 -10.70 19.95 1.71
C GLU A 338 -9.30 19.66 1.18
N LEU A 339 -8.66 18.57 1.62
CA LEU A 339 -7.32 18.18 1.16
C LEU A 339 -7.26 17.98 -0.37
N PHE A 340 -8.26 17.34 -0.97
CA PHE A 340 -8.34 17.16 -2.42
C PHE A 340 -8.77 18.41 -3.19
N SER A 341 -9.31 19.44 -2.51
CA SER A 341 -9.62 20.73 -3.15
C SER A 341 -8.38 21.51 -3.57
N GLY A 342 -7.22 21.18 -3.00
CA GLY A 342 -5.93 21.83 -3.26
C GLY A 342 -5.53 22.86 -2.20
N GLU A 343 -6.44 23.23 -1.28
CA GLU A 343 -6.16 24.16 -0.19
C GLU A 343 -6.94 23.82 1.08
N ILE A 344 -6.35 24.11 2.25
CA ILE A 344 -7.00 24.04 3.57
C ILE A 344 -6.82 25.36 4.31
N THR A 345 -7.72 25.67 5.25
CA THR A 345 -7.54 26.79 6.19
C THR A 345 -7.22 26.26 7.58
N LEU A 346 -6.04 26.60 8.11
CA LEU A 346 -5.57 26.20 9.43
C LEU A 346 -5.11 27.41 10.23
N ASN A 347 -5.71 27.65 11.40
CA ASN A 347 -5.36 28.80 12.26
C ASN A 347 -5.32 30.15 11.50
N GLY A 348 -6.29 30.38 10.61
CA GLY A 348 -6.37 31.59 9.79
C GLY A 348 -5.38 31.66 8.62
N HIS A 349 -4.61 30.61 8.36
CA HIS A 349 -3.68 30.52 7.23
C HIS A 349 -4.26 29.61 6.14
N THR A 350 -4.24 30.08 4.90
CA THR A 350 -4.52 29.24 3.73
C THR A 350 -3.25 28.50 3.33
N ILE A 351 -3.35 27.17 3.22
CA ILE A 351 -2.21 26.29 2.96
C ILE A 351 -2.54 25.43 1.73
N THR A 352 -1.68 25.49 0.71
CA THR A 352 -1.78 24.61 -0.47
C THR A 352 -1.52 23.16 -0.08
N THR A 353 -2.36 22.24 -0.54
CA THR A 353 -2.26 20.81 -0.25
C THR A 353 -1.72 20.03 -1.45
N ALA A 354 -1.00 18.95 -1.19
CA ALA A 354 -0.52 18.04 -2.22
C ALA A 354 -0.62 16.57 -1.77
N PRO A 355 -1.29 15.68 -2.54
CA PRO A 355 -1.32 14.26 -2.23
C PRO A 355 -0.02 13.58 -2.66
N LEU A 356 0.45 12.63 -1.84
CA LEU A 356 1.53 11.70 -2.21
C LEU A 356 1.01 10.48 -2.96
N SER A 357 -0.27 10.15 -2.76
CA SER A 357 -0.97 9.08 -3.46
C SER A 357 -1.62 9.61 -4.75
N SER A 358 -1.59 8.82 -5.82
CA SER A 358 -2.29 9.17 -7.05
C SER A 358 -3.74 8.70 -6.99
N TYR A 359 -4.67 9.65 -6.87
CA TYR A 359 -6.11 9.38 -6.93
C TYR A 359 -6.51 8.83 -8.31
N TYR A 360 -5.90 9.35 -9.39
CA TYR A 360 -6.12 8.86 -10.75
C TYR A 360 -5.77 7.36 -10.87
N LYS A 361 -4.59 6.96 -10.40
CA LYS A 361 -4.16 5.54 -10.40
C LYS A 361 -5.03 4.67 -9.50
N ALA A 362 -5.46 5.19 -8.34
CA ALA A 362 -6.40 4.48 -7.47
C ALA A 362 -7.73 4.18 -8.16
N ARG A 363 -8.26 5.13 -8.93
CA ARG A 363 -9.45 4.95 -9.76
C ARG A 363 -9.22 3.92 -10.86
N GLU A 364 -8.09 4.00 -11.58
CA GLU A 364 -7.72 2.98 -12.59
C GLU A 364 -7.70 1.57 -11.99
N ILE A 365 -7.11 1.38 -10.80
CA ILE A 365 -7.07 0.09 -10.11
C ILE A 365 -8.48 -0.42 -9.77
N ALA A 366 -9.35 0.45 -9.25
CA ALA A 366 -10.73 0.07 -8.93
C ALA A 366 -11.50 -0.41 -10.17
N HIS A 367 -11.32 0.27 -11.31
CA HIS A 367 -11.93 -0.15 -12.58
C HIS A 367 -11.33 -1.45 -13.13
N ILE A 368 -10.00 -1.63 -13.10
CA ILE A 368 -9.37 -2.89 -13.53
C ILE A 368 -9.90 -4.07 -12.71
N LEU A 369 -9.98 -3.89 -11.38
CA LEU A 369 -10.50 -4.92 -10.50
C LEU A 369 -11.99 -5.19 -10.74
N LYS A 370 -12.79 -4.15 -11.04
CA LYS A 370 -14.19 -4.28 -11.45
C LYS A 370 -14.30 -5.14 -12.71
N ASP A 371 -13.53 -4.82 -13.74
CA ASP A 371 -13.51 -5.55 -15.01
C ASP A 371 -13.11 -7.02 -14.82
N TRP A 372 -12.09 -7.31 -14.01
CA TRP A 372 -11.68 -8.68 -13.72
C TRP A 372 -12.78 -9.51 -13.06
N ILE A 373 -13.55 -8.90 -12.16
CA ILE A 373 -14.65 -9.57 -11.47
C ILE A 373 -15.85 -9.74 -12.42
N GLU A 374 -16.21 -8.73 -13.21
CA GLU A 374 -17.31 -8.81 -14.17
C GLU A 374 -17.06 -9.88 -15.24
N ARG A 375 -15.80 -10.08 -15.66
CA ARG A 375 -15.41 -11.16 -16.59
C ARG A 375 -15.30 -12.55 -15.95
N GLY A 376 -15.30 -12.64 -14.62
CA GLY A 376 -15.12 -13.89 -13.90
C GLY A 376 -13.66 -14.35 -13.73
N ASP A 377 -12.69 -13.52 -14.10
CA ASP A 377 -11.25 -13.79 -13.95
C ASP A 377 -10.81 -13.71 -12.47
N PHE A 378 -11.59 -13.00 -11.65
CA PHE A 378 -11.32 -12.76 -10.24
C PHE A 378 -12.52 -13.17 -9.37
N LEU A 379 -12.29 -14.15 -8.49
CA LEU A 379 -13.23 -14.54 -7.44
C LEU A 379 -12.83 -13.95 -6.10
N LEU A 380 -13.82 -13.65 -5.27
CA LEU A 380 -13.60 -13.13 -3.92
C LEU A 380 -13.02 -14.22 -3.02
N GLY A 381 -11.99 -13.85 -2.25
CA GLY A 381 -11.47 -14.70 -1.17
C GLY A 381 -12.27 -14.49 0.11
N GLU A 382 -12.62 -15.57 0.79
CA GLU A 382 -13.16 -15.51 2.16
C GLU A 382 -11.99 -15.48 3.15
N PRO A 383 -11.94 -14.51 4.08
CA PRO A 383 -10.86 -14.41 5.04
C PRO A 383 -10.83 -15.66 5.92
N GLN A 384 -9.68 -16.32 5.98
CA GLN A 384 -9.47 -17.49 6.84
C GLN A 384 -9.42 -17.10 8.32
N GLN A 385 -9.02 -15.86 8.57
CA GLN A 385 -9.02 -15.25 9.90
C GLN A 385 -9.15 -13.73 9.75
N HIS A 386 -9.99 -13.12 10.58
CA HIS A 386 -10.15 -11.68 10.64
C HIS A 386 -8.92 -10.99 11.25
N LEU A 387 -8.64 -9.78 10.80
CA LEU A 387 -7.59 -8.96 11.40
C LEU A 387 -8.02 -8.48 12.80
N PRO A 388 -7.07 -8.20 13.71
CA PRO A 388 -7.38 -7.58 14.99
C PRO A 388 -8.19 -6.30 14.80
N SER A 389 -9.29 -6.16 15.55
CA SER A 389 -10.21 -5.02 15.43
C SER A 389 -10.73 -4.62 16.81
N ILE A 390 -11.32 -3.44 16.91
CA ILE A 390 -12.01 -3.02 18.12
C ILE A 390 -13.36 -3.75 18.24
N ALA A 391 -13.81 -3.97 19.47
CA ALA A 391 -15.17 -4.43 19.71
C ALA A 391 -16.17 -3.38 19.21
N LYS A 392 -17.28 -3.88 18.65
CA LYS A 392 -18.34 -3.05 18.09
C LYS A 392 -19.50 -2.87 19.06
#